data_AF-A0A524AUX4-F1
#
_entry.id   AF-A0A524AUX4-F1
#
_cell.length_a   1.000
_cell.length_b   1.000
_cell.length_c   1.000
_cell.angle_alpha   90.00
_cell.angle_beta   90.00
_cell.angle_gamma   90.00
#
_symmetry.space_group_name_H-M   'P 1'
#
loop_
_entity.id
_entity.type
_entity.pdbx_description
1 polymer ?
#
loop_
_entity_poly.entity_id
_entity_poly.type
_entity_poly.pdbx_seq_one_letter_code
_entity_poly.pdbx_strand_id
1 'polypeptide(L)'
;LSARGQGEPLTGRLSPPAEAEFIDVIMGDMDQKILLASDAGYGFISTIGDLISKKKAGKHALSLPVNSKVMPIVSVNDLEAQFIAVVTNRGRLLVFPISELPILSKGKGNKLIQIPSKDVKERQEFVISICVLLDTQNLKVYAGKRHLTIKFQDLTNYVGSRARRGNVLPKGYQSVASIEAVD
;
A
#
# COMPACT_ATOMS: atom_id res chain seq x y z
N LEU A 1 -14.35 -28.47 -13.51
CA LEU A 1 -14.84 -27.37 -14.38
C LEU A 1 -13.78 -27.10 -15.44
N SER A 2 -14.06 -27.46 -16.70
CA SER A 2 -13.12 -27.24 -17.80
C SER A 2 -13.17 -25.76 -18.18
N ALA A 3 -12.13 -24.98 -17.88
CA ALA A 3 -11.97 -23.60 -18.31
C ALA A 3 -11.68 -23.53 -19.82
N ARG A 4 -12.65 -23.94 -20.64
CA ARG A 4 -12.60 -23.86 -22.10
C ARG A 4 -13.25 -22.54 -22.53
N GLY A 5 -12.44 -21.57 -22.93
CA GLY A 5 -12.87 -20.26 -23.44
C GLY A 5 -11.81 -19.18 -23.21
N GLN A 6 -11.94 -18.04 -23.89
CA GLN A 6 -11.05 -16.89 -23.74
C GLN A 6 -11.43 -16.00 -22.53
N GLY A 7 -12.40 -16.43 -21.71
CA GLY A 7 -12.98 -15.62 -20.64
C GLY A 7 -13.96 -14.56 -21.14
N GLU A 8 -14.38 -13.68 -20.22
CA GLU A 8 -15.23 -12.52 -20.51
C GLU A 8 -14.54 -11.25 -19.99
N PRO A 9 -14.64 -10.10 -20.70
CA PRO A 9 -14.07 -8.85 -20.23
C PRO A 9 -14.80 -8.36 -18.96
N LEU A 10 -14.05 -7.83 -17.98
CA LEU A 10 -14.60 -7.30 -16.73
C LEU A 10 -15.61 -6.17 -16.96
N THR A 11 -15.41 -5.36 -18.00
CA THR A 11 -16.32 -4.29 -18.43
C THR A 11 -17.69 -4.79 -18.89
N GLY A 12 -17.85 -6.10 -19.16
CA GLY A 12 -19.16 -6.71 -19.39
C GLY A 12 -20.00 -6.85 -18.12
N ARG A 13 -19.36 -6.90 -16.94
CA ARG A 13 -20.02 -7.06 -15.63
C ARG A 13 -20.00 -5.81 -14.77
N LEU A 14 -18.99 -4.97 -14.94
CA LEU A 14 -18.75 -3.75 -14.16
C LEU A 14 -18.84 -2.52 -15.05
N SER A 15 -19.25 -1.39 -14.46
CA SER A 15 -19.37 -0.10 -15.16
C SER A 15 -18.41 0.92 -14.56
N PRO A 16 -17.08 0.74 -14.72
CA PRO A 16 -16.12 1.68 -14.20
C PRO A 16 -16.14 3.00 -15.00
N PRO A 17 -15.63 4.11 -14.45
CA PRO A 17 -15.41 5.34 -15.20
C PRO A 17 -14.52 5.12 -16.44
N ALA A 18 -14.60 6.04 -17.40
CA ALA A 18 -13.69 6.04 -18.55
C ALA A 18 -12.23 6.10 -18.06
N GLU A 19 -11.34 5.38 -18.76
CA GLU A 19 -9.91 5.31 -18.47
C GLU A 19 -9.54 4.69 -17.10
N ALA A 20 -10.51 4.15 -16.38
CA ALA A 20 -10.24 3.43 -15.15
C ALA A 20 -9.47 2.13 -15.42
N GLU A 21 -8.44 1.90 -14.63
CA GLU A 21 -7.64 0.67 -14.63
C GLU A 21 -8.13 -0.27 -13.51
N PHE A 22 -8.13 -1.58 -13.80
CA PHE A 22 -8.30 -2.60 -12.76
C PHE A 22 -6.94 -2.88 -12.12
N ILE A 23 -6.74 -2.35 -10.91
CA ILE A 23 -5.42 -2.35 -10.24
C ILE A 23 -5.14 -3.66 -9.51
N ASP A 24 -6.16 -4.25 -8.88
CA ASP A 24 -5.99 -5.40 -7.99
C ASP A 24 -7.24 -6.28 -7.90
N VAL A 25 -7.06 -7.53 -7.47
CA VAL A 25 -8.11 -8.50 -7.21
C VAL A 25 -7.85 -9.15 -5.85
N ILE A 26 -8.82 -9.08 -4.95
CA ILE A 26 -8.74 -9.72 -3.64
C ILE A 26 -9.90 -10.68 -3.43
N MET A 27 -9.64 -11.73 -2.64
CA MET A 27 -10.61 -12.72 -2.22
C MET A 27 -10.25 -13.17 -0.80
N GLY A 28 -11.24 -13.32 0.06
CA GLY A 28 -11.06 -13.73 1.44
C GLY A 28 -12.35 -13.54 2.23
N ASP A 29 -12.26 -13.78 3.53
CA ASP A 29 -13.39 -13.61 4.44
C ASP A 29 -13.78 -12.14 4.61
N MET A 30 -15.04 -11.90 4.94
CA MET A 30 -15.60 -10.54 5.02
C MET A 30 -14.93 -9.69 6.12
N ASP A 31 -14.41 -10.32 7.17
CA ASP A 31 -13.72 -9.70 8.29
C ASP A 31 -12.19 -9.60 8.10
N GLN A 32 -11.64 -10.25 7.06
CA GLN A 32 -10.22 -10.17 6.70
C GLN A 32 -9.82 -8.70 6.56
N LYS A 33 -8.80 -8.31 7.32
CA LYS A 33 -8.32 -6.93 7.30
C LYS A 33 -7.38 -6.72 6.12
N ILE A 34 -7.48 -5.51 5.59
CA ILE A 34 -6.71 -5.05 4.45
C ILE A 34 -6.28 -3.60 4.69
N LEU A 35 -5.13 -3.24 4.14
CA LEU A 35 -4.66 -1.86 4.05
C LEU A 35 -5.03 -1.32 2.67
N LEU A 36 -5.83 -0.25 2.67
CA LEU A 36 -6.12 0.55 1.48
C LEU A 36 -5.29 1.83 1.53
N ALA A 37 -4.59 2.14 0.45
CA ALA A 37 -3.71 3.30 0.39
C ALA A 37 -3.64 3.93 -1.00
N SER A 38 -3.25 5.20 -1.01
CA SER A 38 -2.89 5.96 -2.20
C SER A 38 -1.39 6.25 -2.21
N ASP A 39 -0.83 6.40 -3.40
CA ASP A 39 0.58 6.77 -3.56
C ASP A 39 0.91 8.20 -3.08
N ALA A 40 -0.11 8.99 -2.71
CA ALA A 40 0.04 10.26 -2.00
C ALA A 40 0.49 10.11 -0.54
N GLY A 41 0.64 8.88 -0.03
CA GLY A 41 1.05 8.61 1.35
C GLY A 41 -0.10 8.68 2.36
N TYR A 42 -1.33 8.38 1.93
CA TYR A 42 -2.50 8.26 2.80
C TYR A 42 -3.13 6.87 2.67
N GLY A 43 -3.61 6.32 3.79
CA GLY A 43 -4.27 5.03 3.82
C GLY A 43 -4.99 4.77 5.15
N PHE A 44 -5.64 3.62 5.24
CA PHE A 44 -6.37 3.16 6.41
C PHE A 44 -6.56 1.65 6.38
N ILE A 45 -6.81 1.06 7.54
CA ILE A 45 -7.22 -0.34 7.64
C ILE A 45 -8.72 -0.44 7.34
N SER A 46 -9.11 -1.43 6.56
CA SER A 46 -10.51 -1.74 6.22
C SER A 46 -10.71 -3.24 6.32
N THR A 47 -11.93 -3.70 6.10
CA THR A 47 -12.24 -5.12 5.85
C THR A 47 -12.56 -5.38 4.39
N ILE A 48 -12.47 -6.63 3.93
CA ILE A 48 -13.00 -7.04 2.61
C ILE A 48 -14.50 -6.77 2.53
N GLY A 49 -15.24 -6.99 3.62
CA GLY A 49 -16.68 -6.74 3.70
C GLY A 49 -17.05 -5.28 3.42
N ASP A 50 -16.20 -4.34 3.84
CA ASP A 50 -16.37 -2.92 3.52
C ASP A 50 -16.22 -2.63 2.02
N LEU A 51 -15.55 -3.47 1.23
CA LEU A 51 -15.42 -3.24 -0.22
C LEU A 51 -16.62 -3.76 -1.03
N ILE A 52 -17.49 -4.58 -0.42
CA ILE A 52 -18.60 -5.20 -1.14
C ILE A 52 -19.61 -4.15 -1.62
N SER A 53 -19.96 -4.26 -2.91
CA SER A 53 -21.02 -3.48 -3.54
C SER A 53 -21.91 -4.38 -4.39
N LYS A 54 -23.23 -4.15 -4.31
CA LYS A 54 -24.21 -4.79 -5.20
C LYS A 54 -24.42 -4.00 -6.49
N LYS A 55 -23.82 -2.82 -6.64
CA LYS A 55 -23.98 -1.94 -7.80
C LYS A 55 -22.90 -2.24 -8.84
N LYS A 56 -23.26 -2.28 -10.12
CA LYS A 56 -22.30 -2.43 -11.25
C LYS A 56 -21.24 -1.32 -11.28
N ALA A 57 -21.58 -0.11 -10.83
CA ALA A 57 -20.66 1.02 -10.70
C ALA A 57 -19.69 0.91 -9.50
N GLY A 58 -19.77 -0.15 -8.69
CA GLY A 58 -18.90 -0.37 -7.54
C GLY A 58 -19.23 0.48 -6.31
N LYS A 59 -18.23 0.74 -5.48
CA LYS A 59 -18.28 1.57 -4.28
C LYS A 59 -17.10 2.53 -4.28
N HIS A 60 -17.35 3.78 -3.90
CA HIS A 60 -16.27 4.74 -3.63
C HIS A 60 -15.63 4.45 -2.26
N ALA A 61 -14.64 3.55 -2.25
CA ALA A 61 -13.96 3.11 -1.03
C ALA A 61 -12.77 4.02 -0.66
N LEU A 62 -11.92 4.37 -1.63
CA LEU A 62 -10.73 5.21 -1.42
C LEU A 62 -10.86 6.52 -2.19
N SER A 63 -10.70 7.65 -1.50
CA SER A 63 -10.63 8.97 -2.11
C SER A 63 -9.19 9.35 -2.41
N LEU A 64 -8.90 9.61 -3.69
CA LEU A 64 -7.56 9.96 -4.15
C LEU A 64 -7.32 11.47 -4.12
N PRO A 65 -6.19 11.94 -3.55
CA PRO A 65 -5.65 13.25 -3.85
C PRO A 65 -5.42 13.45 -5.37
N VAL A 66 -5.34 14.71 -5.79
CA VAL A 66 -5.09 15.09 -7.20
C VAL A 66 -3.85 14.38 -7.74
N ASN A 67 -3.96 13.78 -8.92
CA ASN A 67 -2.92 13.02 -9.64
C ASN A 67 -2.37 11.79 -8.90
N SER A 68 -2.96 11.39 -7.77
CA SER A 68 -2.53 10.20 -7.05
C SER A 68 -3.18 8.93 -7.60
N LYS A 69 -2.54 7.80 -7.35
CA LYS A 69 -2.99 6.47 -7.76
C LYS A 69 -3.28 5.60 -6.54
N VAL A 70 -4.10 4.58 -6.74
CA VAL A 70 -4.34 3.52 -5.76
C VAL A 70 -3.09 2.65 -5.65
N MET A 71 -2.69 2.29 -4.43
CA MET A 71 -1.66 1.26 -4.18
C MET A 71 -2.31 -0.13 -4.21
N PRO A 72 -1.58 -1.19 -4.58
CA PRO A 72 -2.02 -2.57 -4.39
C PRO A 72 -2.48 -2.80 -2.95
N ILE A 73 -3.51 -3.62 -2.77
CA ILE A 73 -4.08 -3.94 -1.48
C ILE A 73 -3.10 -4.83 -0.72
N VAL A 74 -2.86 -4.51 0.55
CA VAL A 74 -1.99 -5.31 1.42
C VAL A 74 -2.85 -6.01 2.46
N SER A 75 -2.79 -7.34 2.51
CA SER A 75 -3.47 -8.13 3.56
C SER A 75 -2.87 -7.84 4.93
N VAL A 76 -3.73 -7.75 5.94
CA VAL A 76 -3.36 -7.48 7.32
C VAL A 76 -3.90 -8.61 8.18
N ASN A 77 -2.99 -9.31 8.85
CA ASN A 77 -3.32 -10.53 9.58
C ASN A 77 -3.31 -10.32 11.11
N ASP A 78 -2.52 -9.36 11.58
CA ASP A 78 -2.37 -9.10 13.01
C ASP A 78 -2.17 -7.59 13.25
N LEU A 79 -3.12 -6.96 13.95
CA LEU A 79 -3.09 -5.53 14.24
C LEU A 79 -2.18 -5.14 15.42
N GLU A 80 -1.71 -6.12 16.19
CA GLU A 80 -0.90 -5.91 17.37
C GLU A 80 0.58 -6.13 17.06
N ALA A 81 0.89 -7.15 16.25
CA ALA A 81 2.26 -7.56 15.97
C ALA A 81 2.86 -6.98 14.68
N GLN A 82 2.03 -6.61 13.69
CA GLN A 82 2.57 -6.17 12.39
C GLN A 82 3.03 -4.71 12.40
N PHE A 83 4.02 -4.45 11.56
CA PHE A 83 4.50 -3.13 11.20
C PHE A 83 4.13 -2.83 9.75
N ILE A 84 3.89 -1.56 9.43
CA ILE A 84 3.77 -1.08 8.06
C ILE A 84 5.10 -0.48 7.65
N ALA A 85 5.70 -0.98 6.57
CA ALA A 85 6.81 -0.33 5.88
C ALA A 85 6.28 0.43 4.65
N VAL A 86 6.66 1.71 4.54
CA VAL A 86 6.27 2.59 3.42
C VAL A 86 7.51 3.23 2.84
N VAL A 87 7.69 3.12 1.52
CA VAL A 87 8.84 3.69 0.83
C VAL A 87 8.43 4.61 -0.32
N THR A 88 9.11 5.76 -0.44
CA THR A 88 8.89 6.70 -1.54
C THR A 88 9.81 6.42 -2.73
N ASN A 89 9.45 6.94 -3.90
CA ASN A 89 10.30 6.92 -5.11
C ASN A 89 11.65 7.62 -4.93
N ARG A 90 11.84 8.41 -3.86
CA ARG A 90 13.12 9.04 -3.47
C ARG A 90 13.89 8.24 -2.42
N GLY A 91 13.48 6.99 -2.16
CA GLY A 91 14.14 6.10 -1.22
C GLY A 91 14.00 6.51 0.24
N ARG A 92 12.93 7.24 0.62
CA ARG A 92 12.62 7.47 2.03
C ARG A 92 11.78 6.32 2.55
N LEU A 93 12.27 5.63 3.57
CA LEU A 93 11.60 4.51 4.23
C LEU A 93 11.12 4.95 5.62
N LEU A 94 9.88 4.61 5.95
CA LEU A 94 9.32 4.70 7.29
C LEU A 94 8.69 3.36 7.65
N VAL A 95 8.97 2.88 8.86
CA VAL A 95 8.37 1.69 9.45
C VAL A 95 7.66 2.11 10.74
N PHE A 96 6.42 1.68 10.96
CA PHE A 96 5.67 2.01 12.17
C PHE A 96 4.68 0.89 12.53
N PRO A 97 4.30 0.72 13.81
CA PRO A 97 3.31 -0.28 14.23
C PRO A 97 1.97 -0.08 13.52
N ILE A 98 1.37 -1.15 13.02
CA ILE A 98 0.10 -1.07 12.29
C ILE A 98 -1.06 -0.55 13.15
N SER A 99 -0.99 -0.77 14.46
CA SER A 99 -1.93 -0.28 15.46
C SER A 99 -2.07 1.25 15.49
N GLU A 100 -1.08 1.99 14.97
CA GLU A 100 -1.18 3.45 14.82
C GLU A 100 -2.14 3.90 13.70
N LEU A 101 -2.56 2.99 12.81
CA LEU A 101 -3.39 3.30 11.66
C LEU A 101 -4.89 3.05 11.94
N PRO A 102 -5.77 4.07 11.82
CA PRO A 102 -7.19 3.90 12.07
C PRO A 102 -7.89 2.94 11.10
N ILE A 103 -8.92 2.26 11.59
CA ILE A 103 -9.84 1.44 10.80
C ILE A 103 -10.97 2.32 10.27
N LEU A 104 -11.21 2.34 8.96
CA LEU A 104 -12.29 3.10 8.32
C LEU A 104 -12.98 2.24 7.24
N SER A 105 -14.25 2.52 6.96
CA SER A 105 -15.02 1.80 5.92
C SER A 105 -14.96 2.45 4.53
N LYS A 106 -14.43 3.69 4.45
CA LYS A 106 -14.11 4.44 3.23
C LYS A 106 -13.42 5.77 3.56
N GLY A 107 -12.81 6.41 2.57
CA GLY A 107 -12.36 7.81 2.64
C GLY A 107 -10.98 8.01 2.06
N LYS A 108 -10.36 9.16 2.34
CA LYS A 108 -8.97 9.44 1.94
C LYS A 108 -7.96 8.67 2.80
N GLY A 109 -8.33 8.33 4.03
CA GLY A 109 -7.42 7.75 5.00
C GLY A 109 -6.56 8.78 5.72
N ASN A 110 -5.73 8.26 6.60
CA ASN A 110 -4.78 9.01 7.42
C ASN A 110 -3.39 8.94 6.80
N LYS A 111 -2.56 9.93 7.11
CA LYS A 111 -1.20 10.02 6.57
C LYS A 111 -0.37 8.84 7.08
N LEU A 112 0.24 8.11 6.14
CA LEU A 112 1.19 7.02 6.39
C LEU A 112 2.60 7.59 6.51
N ILE A 113 3.03 8.36 5.50
CA ILE A 113 4.34 9.02 5.42
C ILE A 113 4.16 10.47 4.98
N GLN A 114 4.95 11.39 5.53
CA GLN A 114 4.91 12.80 5.14
C GLN A 114 5.57 12.98 3.77
N ILE A 115 4.79 13.47 2.81
CA ILE A 115 5.26 13.97 1.53
C ILE A 115 4.75 15.41 1.36
N PRO A 116 5.61 16.39 0.99
CA PRO A 116 5.16 17.74 0.68
C PRO A 116 4.01 17.73 -0.33
N SER A 117 2.94 18.48 -0.05
CA SER A 117 1.74 18.45 -0.91
C SER A 117 2.01 18.94 -2.33
N LYS A 118 3.01 19.82 -2.51
CA LYS A 118 3.48 20.26 -3.83
C LYS A 118 4.06 19.07 -4.62
N ASP A 119 4.99 18.34 -4.00
CA ASP A 119 5.67 17.19 -4.62
C ASP A 119 4.68 16.07 -5.01
N VAL A 120 3.65 15.82 -4.20
CA VAL A 120 2.58 14.86 -4.56
C VAL A 120 1.81 15.33 -5.80
N LYS A 121 1.35 16.59 -5.81
CA LYS A 121 0.56 17.15 -6.92
C LYS A 121 1.34 17.19 -8.23
N GLU A 122 2.62 17.53 -8.15
CA GLU A 122 3.57 17.61 -9.27
C GLU A 122 4.22 16.26 -9.59
N ARG A 123 3.83 15.17 -8.92
CA ARG A 123 4.36 13.81 -9.09
C ARG A 123 5.88 13.68 -8.92
N GLN A 124 6.48 14.61 -8.18
CA GLN A 124 7.91 14.62 -7.89
C GLN A 124 8.29 13.62 -6.79
N GLU A 125 7.38 13.42 -5.83
CA GLU A 125 7.54 12.40 -4.80
C GLU A 125 6.20 11.74 -4.48
N PHE A 126 6.23 10.42 -4.38
CA PHE A 126 5.07 9.58 -4.08
C PHE A 126 5.55 8.25 -3.48
N VAL A 127 4.66 7.54 -2.81
CA VAL A 127 4.90 6.18 -2.32
C VAL A 127 5.01 5.23 -3.49
N ILE A 128 6.11 4.49 -3.59
CA ILE A 128 6.32 3.51 -4.66
C ILE A 128 5.93 2.09 -4.23
N SER A 129 6.01 1.79 -2.93
CA SER A 129 5.67 0.46 -2.41
C SER A 129 5.35 0.51 -0.91
N ILE A 130 4.50 -0.42 -0.49
CA ILE A 130 4.05 -0.63 0.89
C ILE A 130 4.07 -2.13 1.13
N CYS A 131 4.56 -2.57 2.29
CA CYS A 131 4.33 -3.92 2.77
C CYS A 131 4.05 -3.91 4.28
N VAL A 132 3.53 -5.03 4.78
CA VAL A 132 3.44 -5.31 6.21
C VAL A 132 4.40 -6.44 6.56
N LEU A 133 5.01 -6.38 7.74
CA LEU A 133 5.96 -7.38 8.22
C LEU A 133 5.83 -7.56 9.73
N LEU A 134 6.17 -8.76 10.20
CA LEU A 134 6.36 -9.06 11.63
C LEU A 134 7.78 -8.68 12.08
N ASP A 135 7.98 -8.61 13.39
CA ASP A 135 9.30 -8.39 13.99
C ASP A 135 10.27 -9.58 13.81
N THR A 136 9.73 -10.75 13.48
CA THR A 136 10.50 -11.95 13.10
C THR A 136 10.94 -11.97 11.65
N GLN A 137 10.47 -11.02 10.82
CA GLN A 137 10.74 -10.98 9.38
C GLN A 137 11.73 -9.87 9.02
N ASN A 138 12.40 -10.03 7.89
CA ASN A 138 13.31 -9.06 7.33
C ASN A 138 12.60 -8.22 6.25
N LEU A 139 13.06 -6.98 6.06
CA LEU A 139 12.59 -6.13 4.98
C LEU A 139 13.56 -6.20 3.81
N LYS A 140 13.11 -6.70 2.67
CA LYS A 140 13.90 -6.71 1.44
C LYS A 140 13.48 -5.56 0.53
N VAL A 141 14.44 -4.72 0.18
CA VAL A 141 14.28 -3.56 -0.70
C VAL A 141 14.89 -3.88 -2.05
N TYR A 142 14.09 -3.82 -3.12
CA TYR A 142 14.57 -3.96 -4.49
C TYR A 142 14.82 -2.58 -5.10
N ALA A 143 16.04 -2.37 -5.62
CA ALA A 143 16.46 -1.12 -6.23
C ALA A 143 17.21 -1.36 -7.55
N GLY A 144 16.52 -1.14 -8.67
CA GLY A 144 17.02 -1.48 -10.00
C GLY A 144 17.37 -2.97 -10.10
N LYS A 145 18.65 -3.28 -10.33
CA LYS A 145 19.17 -4.67 -10.40
C LYS A 145 19.70 -5.21 -9.06
N ARG A 146 19.65 -4.40 -8.00
CA ARG A 146 20.20 -4.75 -6.67
C ARG A 146 19.07 -4.95 -5.67
N HIS A 147 19.37 -5.63 -4.57
CA HIS A 147 18.49 -5.68 -3.42
C HIS A 147 19.28 -5.51 -2.13
N LEU A 148 18.62 -5.00 -1.10
CA LEU A 148 19.11 -4.87 0.27
C LEU A 148 18.13 -5.57 1.19
N THR A 149 18.58 -6.58 1.93
CA THR A 149 17.78 -7.17 3.01
C THR A 149 18.22 -6.55 4.33
N ILE A 150 17.28 -5.94 5.06
CA ILE A 150 17.50 -5.32 6.36
C ILE A 150 16.81 -6.19 7.39
N LYS A 151 17.57 -6.65 8.40
CA LYS A 151 16.98 -7.39 9.51
C LYS A 151 16.07 -6.49 10.33
N PHE A 152 15.02 -7.03 10.93
CA PHE A 152 14.11 -6.23 11.73
C PHE A 152 14.82 -5.40 12.81
N GLN A 153 15.76 -6.01 13.52
CA GLN A 153 16.56 -5.35 14.57
C GLN A 153 17.38 -4.17 14.02
N ASP A 154 17.80 -4.25 12.76
CA ASP A 154 18.56 -3.20 12.06
C ASP A 154 17.64 -2.12 11.44
N LEU A 155 16.31 -2.31 11.47
CA LEU A 155 15.33 -1.30 11.05
C LEU A 155 15.17 -0.17 12.07
N THR A 156 15.88 -0.18 13.20
CA THR A 156 15.79 0.85 14.25
C THR A 156 15.86 2.28 13.69
N ASN A 157 16.66 2.53 12.65
CA ASN A 157 16.76 3.84 12.00
C ASN A 157 15.58 4.19 11.08
N TYR A 158 14.71 3.25 10.74
CA TYR A 158 13.53 3.46 9.91
C TYR A 158 12.23 3.36 10.71
N VAL A 159 12.28 2.72 11.88
CA VAL A 159 11.17 2.67 12.83
C VAL A 159 10.96 4.04 13.47
N GLY A 160 9.72 4.53 13.45
CA GLY A 160 9.33 5.77 14.11
C GLY A 160 7.83 5.97 14.07
N SER A 161 7.34 7.10 14.60
CA SER A 161 5.90 7.39 14.60
C SER A 161 5.35 7.54 13.17
N ARG A 162 4.10 7.12 12.97
CA ARG A 162 3.35 7.34 11.73
C ARG A 162 3.37 8.81 11.32
N ALA A 163 3.25 9.07 10.02
CA ALA A 163 3.18 10.40 9.42
C ALA A 163 4.48 11.22 9.51
N ARG A 164 5.61 10.62 9.92
CA ARG A 164 6.94 11.22 9.81
C ARG A 164 7.45 11.15 8.36
N ARG A 165 8.57 11.81 8.09
CA ARG A 165 9.14 11.93 6.74
C ARG A 165 9.83 10.66 6.24
N GLY A 166 10.11 9.71 7.13
CA GLY A 166 10.97 8.56 6.86
C GLY A 166 12.43 8.97 6.71
N ASN A 167 13.32 7.99 6.86
CA ASN A 167 14.75 8.15 6.71
C ASN A 167 15.21 7.63 5.34
N VAL A 168 16.27 8.23 4.83
CA VAL A 168 16.76 7.92 3.48
C VAL A 168 17.50 6.57 3.52
N LEU A 169 17.19 5.71 2.55
CA LEU A 169 17.91 4.46 2.34
C LEU A 169 19.38 4.72 1.98
N PRO A 170 20.28 3.75 2.24
CA PRO A 170 21.70 3.92 1.93
C PRO A 170 21.91 4.21 0.44
N LYS A 171 23.00 4.92 0.12
CA LYS A 171 23.38 5.20 -1.27
C LYS A 171 23.46 3.88 -2.06
N GLY A 172 22.93 3.89 -3.28
CA GLY A 172 22.83 2.69 -4.13
C GLY A 172 21.50 1.92 -4.00
N TYR A 173 20.67 2.21 -2.99
CA TYR A 173 19.35 1.59 -2.80
C TYR A 173 18.17 2.58 -2.82
N GLN A 174 18.39 3.80 -3.29
CA GLN A 174 17.37 4.86 -3.29
C GLN A 174 16.44 4.83 -4.51
N SER A 175 16.85 4.20 -5.61
CA SER A 175 16.01 3.96 -6.80
C SER A 175 15.15 2.71 -6.57
N VAL A 176 14.24 2.81 -5.60
CA VAL A 176 13.43 1.68 -5.13
C VAL A 176 12.35 1.34 -6.16
N ALA A 177 12.20 0.05 -6.45
CA ALA A 177 11.12 -0.50 -7.25
C ALA A 177 10.02 -1.10 -6.35
N SER A 178 10.40 -1.86 -5.34
CA SER A 178 9.48 -2.51 -4.40
C SER A 178 10.15 -2.82 -3.06
N ILE A 179 9.31 -3.08 -2.06
CA ILE A 179 9.70 -3.70 -0.79
C ILE A 179 8.83 -4.92 -0.53
N GLU A 180 9.41 -5.92 0.15
CA GLU A 180 8.69 -7.12 0.58
C GLU A 180 9.16 -7.56 1.96
N ALA A 181 8.27 -8.20 2.71
CA ALA A 181 8.64 -8.96 3.90
C ALA A 181 9.20 -10.32 3.45
N VAL A 182 10.32 -10.72 4.03
CA VAL A 182 10.92 -12.06 3.82
C VAL A 182 11.26 -12.67 5.17
N ASP A 183 11.20 -13.98 5.27
CA ASP A 183 11.62 -14.70 6.48
C ASP A 183 13.15 -14.67 6.69
#